data_AF-A0A239H9L9-F1
#
_entry.id   AF-A0A239H9L9-F1
#
_cell.length_a   1.000
_cell.length_b   1.000
_cell.length_c   1.000
_cell.angle_alpha   90.00
_cell.angle_beta   90.00
_cell.angle_gamma   90.00
#
_symmetry.space_group_name_H-M   'P 1'
#
loop_
_entity.id
_entity.type
_entity.pdbx_description
1 polymer ?
#
loop_
_entity_poly.entity_id
_entity_poly.type
_entity_poly.pdbx_seq_one_letter_code
_entity_poly.pdbx_strand_id
1 'polypeptide(L)'
;MKILTTLCTALFVFNYGLLQAQTTEIIGYTSPNDIEIIDDINELSAFQKGDLIFSKARGLFAISPINNINNRAINKLKTEASMRGASHIYINYRNIENSTLSKSAMYSARVYKGKPLNFQEINQAVSGKKLIITKQVYFSRNDWKANEKEIYSFSNISLNEPVEERNGKVFIKIRSKDYKSGKLSSGDYYEVVGFNQDTILIFTEEVAGKEYVLHHVKIE
;
A
#
# COMPACT_ATOMS: atom_id res chain seq x y z
N MET A 1 -71.58 5.10 -32.47
CA MET A 1 -71.78 5.16 -31.01
C MET A 1 -70.65 4.38 -30.34
N LYS A 2 -69.82 5.08 -29.54
CA LYS A 2 -68.69 4.62 -28.69
C LYS A 2 -67.56 3.79 -29.33
N ILE A 3 -66.50 4.49 -29.74
CA ILE A 3 -65.15 3.94 -29.88
C ILE A 3 -64.46 4.14 -28.51
N LEU A 4 -64.07 3.05 -27.86
CA LEU A 4 -63.36 3.05 -26.59
C LEU A 4 -61.85 3.00 -26.90
N THR A 5 -61.15 4.12 -26.73
CA THR A 5 -59.69 4.20 -26.84
C THR A 5 -59.08 3.87 -25.48
N THR A 6 -58.49 2.69 -25.35
CA THR A 6 -57.77 2.29 -24.13
C THR A 6 -56.32 2.76 -24.23
N LEU A 7 -55.97 3.80 -23.48
CA LEU A 7 -54.60 4.26 -23.26
C LEU A 7 -53.85 3.22 -22.41
N CYS A 8 -52.81 2.61 -22.96
CA CYS A 8 -51.90 1.73 -22.23
C CYS A 8 -50.72 2.56 -21.73
N THR A 9 -50.72 2.92 -20.45
CA THR A 9 -49.65 3.66 -19.79
C THR A 9 -48.51 2.69 -19.49
N ALA A 10 -47.42 2.75 -20.26
CA ALA A 10 -46.21 2.01 -19.98
C ALA A 10 -45.50 2.63 -18.76
N LEU A 11 -45.54 1.94 -17.62
CA LEU A 11 -44.75 2.26 -16.43
C LEU A 11 -43.28 1.91 -16.73
N PHE A 12 -42.45 2.91 -16.98
CA PHE A 12 -40.99 2.75 -16.96
C PHE A 12 -40.54 2.64 -15.50
N VAL A 13 -40.31 1.42 -15.05
CA VAL A 13 -39.62 1.17 -13.77
C VAL A 13 -38.14 1.42 -13.97
N PHE A 14 -37.66 2.58 -13.54
CA PHE A 14 -36.23 2.85 -13.39
C PHE A 14 -35.68 1.93 -12.29
N ASN A 15 -35.05 0.84 -12.69
CA ASN A 15 -34.17 0.07 -11.82
C ASN A 15 -32.93 0.92 -11.54
N TYR A 16 -32.95 1.67 -10.43
CA TYR A 16 -31.72 2.17 -9.81
C TYR A 16 -31.00 0.98 -9.19
N GLY A 17 -30.31 0.21 -10.05
CA GLY A 17 -29.34 -0.77 -9.60
C GLY A 17 -28.27 -0.03 -8.81
N LEU A 18 -28.19 -0.32 -7.51
CA LEU A 18 -27.06 0.00 -6.65
C LEU A 18 -25.78 -0.50 -7.34
N LEU A 19 -25.07 0.41 -8.00
CA LEU A 19 -23.66 0.23 -8.36
C LEU A 19 -22.89 0.16 -7.04
N GLN A 20 -22.82 -1.04 -6.46
CA GLN A 20 -21.71 -1.36 -5.58
C GLN A 20 -20.46 -1.27 -6.45
N ALA A 21 -19.68 -0.20 -6.24
CA ALA A 21 -18.35 -0.11 -6.82
C ALA A 21 -17.58 -1.35 -6.36
N GLN A 22 -17.41 -2.33 -7.25
CA GLN A 22 -16.46 -3.41 -7.05
C GLN A 22 -15.10 -2.72 -6.93
N THR A 23 -14.61 -2.60 -5.69
CA THR A 23 -13.22 -2.24 -5.47
C THR A 23 -12.38 -3.38 -6.04
N THR A 24 -11.82 -3.18 -7.22
CA THR A 24 -10.94 -4.16 -7.87
C THR A 24 -9.79 -4.45 -6.92
N GLU A 25 -9.66 -5.71 -6.50
CA GLU A 25 -8.58 -6.20 -5.65
C GLU A 25 -7.23 -5.81 -6.27
N ILE A 26 -6.31 -5.30 -5.45
CA ILE A 26 -4.94 -4.99 -5.87
C ILE A 26 -4.07 -6.21 -5.54
N ILE A 27 -3.62 -6.91 -6.57
CA ILE A 27 -2.82 -8.12 -6.44
C ILE A 27 -1.51 -7.80 -5.73
N GLY A 28 -1.15 -8.64 -4.75
CA GLY A 28 0.11 -8.55 -4.01
C GLY A 28 0.14 -7.47 -2.92
N TYR A 29 -0.94 -6.72 -2.72
CA TYR A 29 -1.07 -5.76 -1.63
C TYR A 29 -2.02 -6.28 -0.55
N THR A 30 -1.68 -6.00 0.71
CA THR A 30 -2.50 -6.35 1.88
C THR A 30 -2.60 -5.11 2.75
N SER A 31 -3.83 -4.76 3.17
CA SER A 31 -4.03 -3.58 4.00
C SER A 31 -3.41 -3.79 5.39
N PRO A 32 -3.03 -2.72 6.13
CA PRO A 32 -2.44 -2.88 7.46
C PRO A 32 -3.30 -3.70 8.42
N ASN A 33 -4.62 -3.65 8.30
CA ASN A 33 -5.52 -4.40 9.19
C ASN A 33 -5.53 -5.91 8.88
N ASP A 34 -5.25 -6.25 7.62
CA ASP A 34 -5.32 -7.63 7.11
C ASP A 34 -3.95 -8.33 7.14
N ILE A 35 -2.88 -7.64 7.57
CA ILE A 35 -1.57 -8.28 7.77
C ILE A 35 -1.67 -9.36 8.86
N GLU A 36 -1.29 -10.57 8.50
CA GLU A 36 -1.26 -11.72 9.40
C GLU A 36 0.04 -11.76 10.21
N ILE A 37 -0.08 -12.05 11.51
CA ILE A 37 1.08 -12.30 12.37
C ILE A 37 1.18 -13.80 12.54
N ILE A 38 2.29 -14.38 12.11
CA ILE A 38 2.52 -15.81 12.13
C ILE A 38 3.44 -16.17 13.29
N ASP A 39 3.05 -17.19 14.04
CA ASP A 39 3.78 -17.69 15.20
C ASP A 39 4.77 -18.81 14.84
N ASP A 40 4.45 -19.64 13.83
CA ASP A 40 5.35 -20.69 13.32
C ASP A 40 5.98 -20.29 11.98
N ILE A 41 7.30 -20.12 11.97
CA ILE A 41 8.06 -19.78 10.77
C ILE A 41 7.95 -20.84 9.66
N ASN A 42 7.62 -22.09 9.99
CA ASN A 42 7.47 -23.16 9.01
C ASN A 42 6.29 -22.93 8.05
N GLU A 43 5.24 -22.22 8.50
CA GLU A 43 4.09 -21.85 7.65
C GLU A 43 4.50 -20.87 6.53
N LEU A 44 5.65 -20.22 6.67
CA LEU A 44 6.16 -19.21 5.75
C LEU A 44 7.16 -19.77 4.71
N SER A 45 7.33 -21.09 4.63
CA SER A 45 8.33 -21.72 3.75
C SER A 45 8.12 -21.42 2.26
N ALA A 46 6.86 -21.23 1.84
CA ALA A 46 6.49 -20.90 0.46
C ALA A 46 6.45 -19.39 0.18
N PHE A 47 6.64 -18.55 1.20
CA PHE A 47 6.48 -17.11 1.09
C PHE A 47 7.80 -16.44 0.67
N GLN A 48 7.70 -15.36 -0.12
CA GLN A 48 8.85 -14.55 -0.44
C GLN A 48 9.30 -13.78 0.82
N LYS A 49 10.50 -14.11 1.29
CA LYS A 49 11.13 -13.50 2.45
C LYS A 49 11.59 -12.08 2.14
N GLY A 50 11.19 -11.11 2.97
CA GLY A 50 11.63 -9.73 2.88
C GLY A 50 12.54 -9.28 4.02
N ASP A 51 12.59 -7.96 4.18
CA ASP A 51 13.46 -7.27 5.12
C ASP A 51 12.98 -7.39 6.57
N LEU A 52 13.87 -7.04 7.50
CA LEU A 52 13.52 -6.83 8.90
C LEU A 52 12.96 -5.42 9.07
N ILE A 53 11.84 -5.33 9.78
CA ILE A 53 11.17 -4.09 10.16
C ILE A 53 11.14 -3.96 11.67
N PHE A 54 11.06 -2.73 12.16
CA PHE A 54 11.10 -2.43 13.59
C PHE A 54 10.04 -1.41 13.95
N SER A 55 9.37 -1.61 15.08
CA SER A 55 8.45 -0.63 15.64
C SER A 55 8.67 -0.42 17.14
N LYS A 56 8.36 0.81 17.57
CA LYS A 56 8.38 1.19 18.98
C LYS A 56 7.25 2.16 19.31
N ALA A 57 6.66 1.96 20.47
CA ALA A 57 5.73 2.89 21.09
C ALA A 57 6.10 3.13 22.56
N ARG A 58 5.92 4.37 23.03
CA ARG A 58 6.15 4.77 24.44
C ARG A 58 4.94 5.52 24.97
N GLY A 59 4.50 5.18 26.18
CA GLY A 59 3.47 5.93 26.90
C GLY A 59 4.06 7.10 27.66
N LEU A 60 3.23 8.13 27.89
CA LEU A 60 3.54 9.16 28.88
C LEU A 60 3.17 8.58 30.26
N PHE A 61 4.16 8.15 31.05
CA PHE A 61 4.09 7.57 32.41
C PHE A 61 2.73 6.94 32.83
N ALA A 62 2.32 7.07 34.09
CA ALA A 62 1.27 6.27 34.76
C ALA A 62 -0.09 6.17 34.02
N ILE A 63 -0.42 7.15 33.17
CA ILE A 63 -1.74 7.33 32.55
C ILE A 63 -1.98 6.49 31.29
N SER A 64 -0.93 6.00 30.62
CA SER A 64 -1.11 5.25 29.36
C SER A 64 -1.34 3.76 29.64
N PRO A 65 -2.45 3.13 29.21
CA PRO A 65 -2.62 1.68 29.32
C PRO A 65 -1.59 0.95 28.47
N ILE A 66 -0.94 -0.09 29.02
CA ILE A 66 0.09 -0.85 28.29
C ILE A 66 -0.48 -1.51 27.02
N ASN A 67 -1.74 -1.94 27.05
CA ASN A 67 -2.43 -2.50 25.90
C ASN A 67 -2.52 -1.51 24.73
N ASN A 68 -2.76 -0.22 25.01
CA ASN A 68 -2.82 0.81 23.97
C ASN A 68 -1.45 1.05 23.34
N ILE A 69 -0.39 1.04 24.16
CA ILE A 69 0.99 1.18 23.70
C ILE A 69 1.38 -0.02 22.84
N ASN A 70 1.02 -1.22 23.28
CA ASN A 70 1.23 -2.47 22.57
C ASN A 70 0.54 -2.46 21.20
N ASN A 71 -0.76 -2.16 21.16
CA ASN A 71 -1.55 -2.10 19.94
C ASN A 71 -0.98 -1.05 18.97
N ARG A 72 -0.55 0.11 19.47
CA ARG A 72 0.09 1.13 18.64
C ARG A 72 1.40 0.64 18.02
N ALA A 73 2.24 -0.09 18.77
CA ALA A 73 3.48 -0.64 18.22
C ALA A 73 3.20 -1.71 17.16
N ILE A 74 2.21 -2.59 17.37
CA ILE A 74 1.77 -3.57 16.37
C ILE A 74 1.20 -2.88 15.13
N ASN A 75 0.35 -1.86 15.29
CA ASN A 75 -0.22 -1.13 14.16
C ASN A 75 0.86 -0.47 13.32
N LYS A 76 1.87 0.18 13.94
CA LYS A 76 3.04 0.72 13.22
C LYS A 76 3.76 -0.36 12.42
N LEU A 77 3.94 -1.53 13.01
CA LEU A 77 4.62 -2.67 12.38
C LEU A 77 3.83 -3.16 11.16
N LYS A 78 2.52 -3.34 11.31
CA LYS A 78 1.62 -3.75 10.23
C LYS A 78 1.51 -2.69 9.13
N THR A 79 1.51 -1.40 9.48
CA THR A 79 1.55 -0.30 8.51
C THR A 79 2.82 -0.35 7.67
N GLU A 80 4.00 -0.47 8.30
CA GLU A 80 5.26 -0.58 7.55
C GLU A 80 5.27 -1.85 6.66
N ALA A 81 4.80 -2.98 7.19
CA ALA A 81 4.70 -4.22 6.43
C ALA A 81 3.80 -4.08 5.19
N SER A 82 2.62 -3.51 5.35
CA SER A 82 1.66 -3.24 4.27
C SER A 82 2.25 -2.34 3.19
N MET A 83 2.95 -1.26 3.58
CA MET A 83 3.61 -0.36 2.62
C MET A 83 4.70 -1.05 1.81
N ARG A 84 5.38 -2.03 2.41
CA ARG A 84 6.37 -2.89 1.73
C ARG A 84 5.73 -4.03 0.92
N GLY A 85 4.40 -4.06 0.77
CA GLY A 85 3.69 -5.12 0.03
C GLY A 85 3.74 -6.48 0.70
N ALA A 86 3.96 -6.52 2.02
CA ALA A 86 3.88 -7.75 2.77
C ALA A 86 2.41 -8.14 2.98
N SER A 87 2.21 -9.43 3.22
CA SER A 87 0.92 -10.00 3.63
C SER A 87 1.01 -10.58 5.04
N HIS A 88 2.21 -11.01 5.44
CA HIS A 88 2.46 -11.71 6.69
C HIS A 88 3.70 -11.11 7.37
N ILE A 89 3.74 -11.19 8.69
CA ILE A 89 4.92 -10.86 9.49
C ILE A 89 5.22 -11.98 10.49
N TYR A 90 6.50 -12.26 10.68
CA TYR A 90 6.99 -13.12 11.76
C TYR A 90 7.71 -12.26 12.79
N ILE A 91 7.28 -12.29 14.05
CA ILE A 91 7.89 -11.47 15.11
C ILE A 91 9.12 -12.18 15.67
N ASN A 92 10.30 -11.71 15.28
CA ASN A 92 11.58 -12.22 15.76
C ASN A 92 11.92 -11.76 17.18
N TYR A 93 11.43 -10.59 17.58
CA TYR A 93 11.72 -10.03 18.90
C TYR A 93 10.57 -9.17 19.39
N ARG A 94 10.25 -9.35 20.67
CA ARG A 94 9.22 -8.60 21.39
C ARG A 94 9.76 -8.21 22.77
N ASN A 95 9.62 -6.93 23.11
CA ASN A 95 9.91 -6.44 24.45
C ASN A 95 8.81 -5.46 24.88
N ILE A 96 8.12 -5.81 25.97
CA ILE A 96 7.08 -4.99 26.58
C ILE A 96 7.56 -4.60 27.98
N GLU A 97 7.75 -3.31 28.16
CA GLU A 97 8.10 -2.72 29.44
C GLU A 97 6.84 -2.13 30.07
N ASN A 98 6.48 -2.58 31.26
CA ASN A 98 5.32 -2.10 32.00
C ASN A 98 5.69 -1.86 33.45
N SER A 99 6.50 -0.83 33.69
CA SER A 99 6.86 -0.37 35.04
C SER A 99 6.11 0.91 35.39
N THR A 100 6.10 1.25 36.67
CA THR A 100 5.55 2.52 37.18
C THR A 100 6.22 3.73 36.53
N LEU A 101 7.51 3.60 36.18
CA LEU A 101 8.34 4.66 35.65
C LEU A 101 8.47 4.62 34.12
N SER A 102 8.05 3.56 33.45
CA SER A 102 8.17 3.47 31.99
C SER A 102 7.22 2.44 31.42
N LYS A 103 6.51 2.85 30.37
CA LYS A 103 5.65 1.96 29.59
C LYS A 103 6.07 2.02 28.13
N SER A 104 6.56 0.91 27.59
CA SER A 104 7.01 0.84 26.21
C SER A 104 6.73 -0.53 25.58
N ALA A 105 6.56 -0.55 24.27
CA ALA A 105 6.46 -1.77 23.48
C ALA A 105 7.37 -1.65 22.27
N MET A 106 8.20 -2.66 22.06
CA MET A 106 9.19 -2.75 20.98
C MET A 106 9.04 -4.08 20.26
N TYR A 107 9.05 -4.03 18.94
CA TYR A 107 8.94 -5.20 18.07
C TYR A 107 9.99 -5.14 16.96
N SER A 108 10.58 -6.29 16.66
CA SER A 108 11.28 -6.54 15.40
C SER A 108 10.61 -7.72 14.72
N ALA A 109 10.31 -7.56 13.43
CA ALA A 109 9.66 -8.61 12.65
C ALA A 109 10.26 -8.70 11.26
N ARG A 110 10.19 -9.88 10.66
CA ARG A 110 10.49 -10.09 9.26
C ARG A 110 9.21 -10.09 8.45
N VAL A 111 9.22 -9.39 7.31
CA VAL A 111 8.07 -9.33 6.41
C VAL A 111 8.09 -10.45 5.38
N TYR A 112 6.92 -10.92 4.99
CA TYR A 112 6.73 -11.98 4.00
C TYR A 112 5.60 -11.66 3.03
N LYS A 113 5.81 -11.99 1.76
CA LYS A 113 4.84 -11.80 0.68
C LYS A 113 4.34 -13.16 0.20
N GLY A 114 3.03 -13.41 0.35
CA GLY A 114 2.41 -14.68 -0.01
C GLY A 114 2.06 -14.80 -1.48
N LYS A 115 1.80 -13.68 -2.14
CA LYS A 115 1.56 -13.61 -3.59
C LYS A 115 2.67 -12.76 -4.22
N PRO A 116 3.76 -13.37 -4.71
CA PRO A 116 4.78 -12.64 -5.45
C PRO A 116 4.16 -12.03 -6.71
N LEU A 117 4.70 -10.90 -7.15
CA LEU A 117 4.20 -10.25 -8.35
C LEU A 117 4.84 -10.86 -9.59
N ASN A 118 4.05 -11.08 -10.63
CA ASN A 118 4.56 -11.55 -11.91
C ASN A 118 5.15 -10.37 -12.71
N PHE A 119 6.45 -10.44 -13.00
CA PHE A 119 7.15 -9.42 -13.77
C PHE A 119 6.55 -9.21 -15.18
N GLN A 120 6.20 -10.29 -15.88
CA GLN A 120 5.66 -10.21 -17.24
C GLN A 120 4.29 -9.53 -17.26
N GLU A 121 3.42 -9.87 -16.30
CA GLU A 121 2.09 -9.25 -16.16
C GLU A 121 2.20 -7.75 -15.87
N ILE A 122 3.08 -7.36 -14.94
CA ILE A 122 3.31 -5.94 -14.64
C ILE A 122 3.85 -5.21 -15.86
N ASN A 123 4.87 -5.78 -16.52
CA ASN A 123 5.48 -5.17 -17.69
C ASN A 123 4.45 -4.98 -18.82
N GLN A 124 3.59 -5.97 -19.07
CA GLN A 124 2.48 -5.84 -20.02
C GLN A 124 1.45 -4.80 -19.58
N ALA A 125 1.15 -4.71 -18.28
CA ALA A 125 0.17 -3.78 -17.75
C ALA A 125 0.59 -2.32 -17.90
N VAL A 126 1.89 -2.01 -17.82
CA VAL A 126 2.42 -0.63 -17.84
C VAL A 126 3.10 -0.22 -19.15
N SER A 127 3.53 -1.17 -19.98
CA SER A 127 4.29 -0.88 -21.20
C SER A 127 3.49 -0.04 -22.19
N GLY A 128 4.04 1.11 -22.59
CA GLY A 128 3.43 2.03 -23.55
C GLY A 128 2.24 2.83 -22.99
N LYS A 129 1.94 2.70 -21.69
CA LYS A 129 0.86 3.40 -21.02
C LYS A 129 1.37 4.61 -20.23
N LYS A 130 0.49 5.56 -20.00
CA LYS A 130 0.75 6.73 -19.18
C LYS A 130 0.48 6.40 -17.72
N LEU A 131 1.41 6.77 -16.84
CA LEU A 131 1.23 6.59 -15.41
C LEU A 131 1.00 7.93 -14.71
N ILE A 132 0.02 7.96 -13.81
CA ILE A 132 -0.37 9.17 -13.09
C ILE A 132 -0.44 8.87 -11.60
N ILE A 133 0.42 9.51 -10.81
CA ILE A 133 0.30 9.43 -9.35
C ILE A 133 -0.97 10.18 -8.93
N THR A 134 -1.90 9.48 -8.30
CA THR A 134 -3.19 10.04 -7.83
C THR A 134 -3.20 10.29 -6.32
N LYS A 135 -2.46 9.48 -5.56
CA LYS A 135 -2.42 9.56 -4.10
C LYS A 135 -1.05 9.15 -3.57
N GLN A 136 -0.63 9.77 -2.47
CA GLN A 136 0.50 9.34 -1.68
C GLN A 136 0.05 9.01 -0.25
N VAL A 137 0.52 7.88 0.25
CA VAL A 137 0.41 7.50 1.65
C VAL A 137 1.81 7.58 2.25
N TYR A 138 1.96 8.41 3.27
CA TYR A 138 3.20 8.67 3.98
C TYR A 138 3.18 7.99 5.34
N PHE A 139 4.30 7.41 5.74
CA PHE A 139 4.45 6.87 7.08
C PHE A 139 5.85 7.16 7.61
N SER A 140 5.91 7.83 8.76
CA SER A 140 7.12 7.92 9.56
C SER A 140 7.04 6.95 10.73
N ARG A 141 8.15 6.28 11.06
CA ARG A 141 8.21 5.44 12.27
C ARG A 141 7.91 6.22 13.56
N ASN A 142 8.12 7.53 13.54
CA ASN A 142 7.84 8.41 14.68
C ASN A 142 6.34 8.74 14.79
N ASP A 143 5.60 8.71 13.69
CA ASP A 143 4.18 9.05 13.66
C ASP A 143 3.31 7.98 14.30
N TRP A 144 2.10 8.35 14.72
CA TRP A 144 1.16 7.41 15.32
C TRP A 144 0.42 6.56 14.28
N LYS A 145 0.26 7.07 13.05
CA LYS A 145 -0.46 6.44 11.95
C LYS A 145 0.13 6.90 10.62
N ALA A 146 -0.19 6.20 9.54
CA ALA A 146 0.05 6.71 8.20
C ALA A 146 -0.80 7.97 7.95
N ASN A 147 -0.22 8.91 7.22
CA ASN A 147 -0.86 10.14 6.78
C ASN A 147 -1.09 10.06 5.27
N GLU A 148 -2.27 10.46 4.83
CA GLU A 148 -2.60 10.47 3.41
C GLU A 148 -2.49 11.89 2.87
N LYS A 149 -1.92 12.01 1.68
CA LYS A 149 -1.88 13.27 0.92
C LYS A 149 -2.39 12.98 -0.48
N GLU A 150 -3.56 13.51 -0.79
CA GLU A 150 -4.03 13.55 -2.17
C GLU A 150 -3.16 14.51 -2.98
N ILE A 151 -2.69 14.05 -4.13
CA ILE A 151 -1.92 14.89 -5.02
C ILE A 151 -2.84 15.32 -6.16
N TYR A 152 -3.20 16.59 -6.16
CA TYR A 152 -3.96 17.20 -7.25
C TYR A 152 -3.07 17.72 -8.39
N SER A 153 -1.75 17.67 -8.22
CA SER A 153 -0.79 18.06 -9.25
C SER A 153 -0.37 16.85 -10.08
N PHE A 154 -0.98 16.74 -11.25
CA PHE A 154 -0.63 15.78 -12.28
C PHE A 154 0.82 16.02 -12.74
N SER A 155 1.78 15.39 -12.07
CA SER A 155 3.04 15.11 -12.76
C SER A 155 2.70 14.08 -13.82
N ASN A 156 2.62 14.54 -15.08
CA ASN A 156 2.57 13.65 -16.24
C ASN A 156 3.90 12.88 -16.23
N ILE A 157 3.93 11.75 -15.53
CA ILE A 157 5.06 10.84 -15.54
C ILE A 157 4.89 10.03 -16.81
N SER A 158 5.67 10.40 -17.84
CA SER A 158 5.81 9.55 -19.01
C SER A 158 6.74 8.41 -18.62
N LEU A 159 6.17 7.23 -18.40
CA LEU A 159 6.94 6.00 -18.31
C LEU A 159 7.33 5.55 -19.70
N ASN A 160 8.42 6.09 -20.21
CA ASN A 160 8.98 5.57 -21.46
C ASN A 160 9.98 4.43 -21.21
N GLU A 161 10.14 3.93 -19.97
CA GLU A 161 11.35 3.19 -19.58
C GLU A 161 11.17 2.15 -18.44
N PRO A 162 12.11 1.19 -18.32
CA PRO A 162 11.83 -0.24 -18.18
C PRO A 162 11.37 -0.65 -16.79
N VAL A 163 10.48 -1.65 -16.77
CA VAL A 163 10.29 -2.51 -15.60
C VAL A 163 11.52 -3.41 -15.47
N GLU A 164 12.06 -3.53 -14.28
CA GLU A 164 13.20 -4.40 -13.98
C GLU A 164 12.85 -5.40 -12.89
N GLU A 165 13.38 -6.61 -12.99
CA GLU A 165 13.34 -7.59 -11.91
C GLU A 165 14.69 -7.66 -11.21
N ARG A 166 14.69 -7.51 -9.88
CA ARG A 166 15.90 -7.62 -9.05
C ARG A 166 15.57 -8.44 -7.81
N ASN A 167 16.25 -9.57 -7.62
CA ASN A 167 16.06 -10.44 -6.45
C ASN A 167 14.59 -10.85 -6.23
N GLY A 168 13.85 -11.15 -7.31
CA GLY A 168 12.43 -11.52 -7.26
C GLY A 168 11.47 -10.37 -6.90
N LYS A 169 11.95 -9.12 -6.92
CA LYS A 169 11.13 -7.92 -6.77
C LYS A 169 11.07 -7.18 -8.10
N VAL A 170 9.92 -6.55 -8.36
CA VAL A 170 9.69 -5.79 -9.58
C VAL A 170 9.87 -4.31 -9.27
N PHE A 171 10.65 -3.62 -10.10
CA PHE A 171 10.91 -2.19 -9.98
C PHE A 171 10.49 -1.46 -11.24
N ILE A 172 10.02 -0.23 -11.08
CA ILE A 172 9.64 0.64 -12.19
C ILE A 172 10.44 1.94 -12.11
N LYS A 173 11.02 2.35 -13.24
CA LYS A 173 11.80 3.58 -13.32
C LYS A 173 10.90 4.75 -13.68
N ILE A 174 10.66 5.66 -12.74
CA ILE A 174 9.84 6.85 -12.96
C ILE A 174 10.74 8.05 -13.22
N ARG A 175 10.49 8.73 -14.33
CA ARG A 175 11.11 10.03 -14.67
C ARG A 175 10.10 11.14 -14.52
N SER A 176 10.48 12.19 -13.83
CA SER A 176 9.71 13.42 -13.74
C SER A 176 10.27 14.45 -14.71
N LYS A 177 9.38 15.24 -15.33
CA LYS A 177 9.79 16.41 -16.10
C LYS A 177 9.94 17.58 -15.15
N ASP A 178 11.13 18.17 -15.11
CA ASP A 178 11.34 19.42 -14.39
C ASP A 178 10.54 20.52 -15.09
N TYR A 179 9.61 21.15 -14.37
CA TYR A 179 8.75 22.21 -14.91
C TYR A 179 9.52 23.47 -15.30
N LYS A 180 10.66 23.76 -14.65
CA LYS A 180 11.45 24.97 -14.94
C LYS A 180 12.34 24.77 -16.15
N SER A 181 12.99 23.61 -16.27
CA SER A 181 13.96 23.35 -17.34
C SER A 181 13.37 22.58 -18.53
N GLY A 182 12.20 21.97 -18.37
CA GLY A 182 11.59 21.07 -19.34
C GLY A 182 12.36 19.75 -19.55
N LYS A 183 13.46 19.52 -18.84
CA LYS A 183 14.28 18.31 -18.94
C LYS A 183 13.70 17.18 -18.11
N LEU A 184 13.91 15.94 -18.55
CA LEU A 184 13.57 14.75 -17.77
C LEU A 184 14.65 14.51 -16.70
N SER A 185 14.23 14.13 -15.49
CA SER A 185 15.14 13.64 -14.46
C SER A 185 15.81 12.34 -14.88
N SER A 186 16.92 11.99 -14.22
CA SER A 186 17.62 10.69 -14.40
C SER A 186 16.70 9.49 -14.14
N GLY A 187 15.62 9.71 -13.40
CA GLY A 187 14.60 8.75 -13.01
C GLY A 187 15.02 7.91 -11.82
N ASP A 188 14.08 7.68 -10.92
CA ASP A 188 14.25 6.87 -9.71
C ASP A 188 13.53 5.53 -9.86
N TYR A 189 14.07 4.50 -9.22
CA TYR A 189 13.46 3.18 -9.20
C TYR A 189 12.54 3.04 -7.99
N TYR A 190 11.31 2.62 -8.24
CA TYR A 190 10.31 2.36 -7.21
C TYR A 190 9.96 0.88 -7.20
N GLU A 191 9.87 0.28 -6.01
CA GLU A 191 9.46 -1.12 -5.88
C GLU A 191 7.95 -1.22 -6.12
N VAL A 192 7.53 -2.13 -7.00
CA VAL A 192 6.10 -2.42 -7.20
C VAL A 192 5.66 -3.35 -6.07
N VAL A 193 4.70 -2.89 -5.28
CA VAL A 193 4.19 -3.65 -4.13
C VAL A 193 2.81 -4.23 -4.36
N GLY A 194 2.05 -3.68 -5.31
CA GLY A 194 0.83 -4.31 -5.80
C GLY A 194 0.34 -3.71 -7.13
N PHE A 195 -0.53 -4.41 -7.85
CA PHE A 195 -1.09 -3.88 -9.09
C PHE A 195 -2.44 -4.54 -9.45
N ASN A 196 -3.18 -3.89 -10.33
CA ASN A 196 -4.29 -4.45 -11.09
C ASN A 196 -4.29 -3.80 -12.49
N GLN A 197 -5.39 -3.92 -13.24
CA GLN A 197 -5.47 -3.41 -14.61
C GLN A 197 -5.38 -1.88 -14.72
N ASP A 198 -5.84 -1.16 -13.69
CA ASP A 198 -6.00 0.30 -13.71
C ASP A 198 -5.05 1.02 -12.76
N THR A 199 -4.44 0.31 -11.82
CA THR A 199 -3.66 0.88 -10.73
C THR A 199 -2.43 0.04 -10.44
N ILE A 200 -1.31 0.73 -10.20
CA ILE A 200 -0.09 0.16 -9.63
C ILE A 200 0.24 0.89 -8.33
N LEU A 201 0.65 0.13 -7.33
CA LEU A 201 1.16 0.63 -6.06
C LEU A 201 2.66 0.49 -6.06
N ILE A 202 3.34 1.62 -5.86
CA ILE A 202 4.80 1.68 -5.85
C ILE A 202 5.30 2.25 -4.53
N PHE A 203 6.39 1.70 -4.03
CA PHE A 203 6.97 1.99 -2.73
C PHE A 203 8.35 2.62 -2.88
N THR A 204 8.64 3.60 -2.03
CA THR A 204 9.97 4.17 -1.83
C THR A 204 10.25 4.43 -0.33
N GLU A 205 11.52 4.40 0.01
CA GLU A 205 12.05 4.77 1.32
C GLU A 205 12.81 6.10 1.18
N GLU A 206 12.18 7.20 1.60
CA GLU A 206 12.72 8.56 1.46
C GLU A 206 13.87 8.82 2.43
N VAL A 207 13.75 8.29 3.64
CA VAL A 207 14.80 8.33 4.66
C VAL A 207 15.03 6.91 5.14
N ALA A 208 16.26 6.43 4.93
CA ALA A 208 16.68 5.08 5.27
C ALA A 208 16.25 4.68 6.69
N GLY A 209 15.39 3.66 6.75
CA GLY A 209 14.82 3.08 7.96
C GLY A 209 13.85 3.98 8.71
N LYS A 210 13.28 5.04 8.13
CA LYS A 210 12.50 6.03 8.91
C LYS A 210 11.24 6.51 8.22
N GLU A 211 11.30 6.82 6.93
CA GLU A 211 10.20 7.46 6.20
C GLU A 211 9.90 6.69 4.92
N TYR A 212 8.63 6.36 4.77
CA TYR A 212 8.10 5.48 3.74
C TYR A 212 7.02 6.21 2.95
N VAL A 213 6.99 5.98 1.65
CA VAL A 213 5.96 6.53 0.77
C VAL A 213 5.44 5.42 -0.12
N LEU A 214 4.12 5.28 -0.13
CA LEU A 214 3.37 4.44 -1.04
C LEU A 214 2.61 5.34 -2.01
N HIS A 215 2.89 5.22 -3.30
CA HIS A 215 2.18 5.98 -4.32
C HIS A 215 1.12 5.09 -4.98
N HIS A 216 -0.09 5.61 -5.06
CA HIS A 216 -1.13 5.06 -5.92
C HIS A 216 -0.97 5.69 -7.29
N VAL A 217 -0.81 4.85 -8.29
CA VAL A 217 -0.53 5.29 -9.65
C VAL A 217 -1.56 4.69 -10.57
N LYS A 218 -2.35 5.56 -11.20
CA LYS A 218 -3.30 5.18 -12.23
C LYS A 218 -2.57 4.88 -13.53
N ILE A 219 -3.04 3.84 -14.22
CA ILE A 219 -2.57 3.39 -15.52
C ILE A 219 -3.58 3.89 -16.58
N GLU A 220 -3.12 4.63 -17.59
CA GLU A 220 -3.94 5.19 -18.70
C GLU A 220 -3.41 4.81 -20.08
#